data_AF-S8BYB8-F1
#
_entry.id   AF-S8BYB8-F1
#
_cell.length_a   1.000
_cell.length_b   1.000
_cell.length_c   1.000
_cell.angle_alpha   90.00
_cell.angle_beta   90.00
_cell.angle_gamma   90.00
#
_symmetry.space_group_name_H-M   'P 1'
#
loop_
_entity.id
_entity.type
_entity.pdbx_description
1 polymer ?
#
loop_
_entity_poly.entity_id
_entity_poly.type
_entity_poly.pdbx_seq_one_letter_code
_entity_poly.pdbx_strand_id
1 'polypeptide(L)'
;MEINTGQHNEVSIFFSKGDEWCTGTSCETYGREHTSYNKTRVTTLTGILSPYREKNPDFYNWNRVRAKYCDGASFMGDTVYFPNQTTVTRAGMRIFNVMMEDLMMRGLGNADNAVLAGGSAGGLAAMLHCDRFRESIPDVKRVKCISDSGFFLAG
;
A
#
# COMPACT_ATOMS: atom_id res chain seq x y z
N MET A 1 1.28 1.13 8.83
CA MET A 1 0.15 0.35 8.30
C MET A 1 -1.02 0.47 9.27
N GLU A 2 -2.25 0.49 8.79
CA GLU A 2 -3.47 0.40 9.63
C GLU A 2 -4.21 -0.89 9.26
N ILE A 3 -4.57 -1.71 10.25
CA ILE A 3 -5.30 -2.98 10.05
C ILE A 3 -6.65 -2.85 10.75
N ASN A 4 -7.71 -3.24 10.06
CA ASN A 4 -9.05 -3.37 10.60
C ASN A 4 -9.62 -4.73 10.22
N THR A 5 -9.92 -5.56 11.22
CA THR A 5 -10.40 -6.92 11.00
C THR A 5 -11.89 -6.93 10.69
N GLY A 6 -12.27 -7.75 9.71
CA GLY A 6 -13.65 -8.05 9.36
C GLY A 6 -14.09 -9.37 9.98
N GLN A 7 -15.30 -9.81 9.63
CA GLN A 7 -15.82 -11.12 10.08
C GLN A 7 -15.63 -12.24 9.05
N HIS A 8 -15.21 -11.91 7.82
CA HIS A 8 -14.97 -12.90 6.77
C HIS A 8 -13.48 -13.24 6.63
N ASN A 9 -13.21 -14.40 6.04
CA ASN A 9 -11.87 -14.86 5.65
C ASN A 9 -11.39 -14.18 4.36
N GLU A 10 -11.61 -12.88 4.22
CA GLU A 10 -11.30 -12.12 3.02
C GLU A 10 -10.43 -10.94 3.39
N VAL A 11 -9.57 -10.48 2.47
CA VAL A 11 -8.62 -9.41 2.75
C VAL A 11 -8.47 -8.42 1.60
N SER A 12 -8.49 -7.13 1.93
CA SER A 12 -8.15 -6.04 1.02
C SER A 12 -6.97 -5.24 1.58
N ILE A 13 -5.91 -5.13 0.78
CA ILE A 13 -4.75 -4.29 1.06
C ILE A 13 -4.82 -3.10 0.11
N PHE A 14 -4.71 -1.89 0.66
CA PHE A 14 -4.79 -0.67 -0.11
C PHE A 14 -3.56 0.22 0.13
N PHE A 15 -2.78 0.45 -0.93
CA PHE A 15 -1.78 1.50 -0.95
C PHE A 15 -2.48 2.86 -1.01
N SER A 16 -2.33 3.64 0.05
CA SER A 16 -2.93 4.96 0.14
C SER A 16 -2.50 5.84 -1.03
N LYS A 17 -3.39 6.73 -1.48
CA LYS A 17 -3.03 7.80 -2.41
C LYS A 17 -1.75 8.49 -1.94
N GLY A 18 -0.77 8.55 -2.83
CA GLY A 18 0.45 9.30 -2.62
C GLY A 18 0.35 10.65 -3.30
N ASP A 19 0.95 11.66 -2.67
CA ASP A 19 1.16 12.99 -3.25
C ASP A 19 2.40 12.92 -4.17
N GLU A 20 2.26 12.19 -5.29
CA GLU A 20 3.29 11.97 -6.31
C GLU A 20 4.51 11.14 -5.85
N TRP A 21 5.62 11.23 -6.58
CA TRP A 21 6.93 10.72 -6.22
C TRP A 21 7.93 11.87 -6.29
N CYS A 22 9.03 11.77 -5.56
CA CYS A 22 10.06 12.80 -5.56
C CYS A 22 11.24 12.36 -6.43
N THR A 23 12.06 13.29 -6.91
CA THR A 23 13.33 12.99 -7.62
C THR A 23 14.47 13.94 -7.20
N GLY A 24 15.70 13.43 -7.14
CA GLY A 24 16.87 14.24 -6.77
C GLY A 24 16.71 14.93 -5.41
N THR A 25 16.96 16.23 -5.37
CA THR A 25 16.93 17.06 -4.15
C THR A 25 15.52 17.32 -3.62
N SER A 26 14.47 17.21 -4.46
CA SER A 26 13.08 17.35 -3.99
C SER A 26 12.70 16.30 -2.95
N CYS A 27 13.40 15.16 -2.94
CA CYS A 27 13.16 14.11 -1.96
C CYS A 27 13.58 14.47 -0.54
N GLU A 28 14.42 15.48 -0.36
CA GLU A 28 14.75 16.00 0.97
C GLU A 28 13.52 16.66 1.61
N THR A 29 12.85 17.53 0.85
CA THR A 29 11.60 18.18 1.27
C THR A 29 10.48 17.15 1.42
N TYR A 30 10.30 16.28 0.43
CA TYR A 30 9.30 15.21 0.48
C TYR A 30 9.46 14.35 1.73
N GLY A 31 10.71 13.91 2.01
CA GLY A 31 11.04 13.13 3.19
C GLY A 31 10.61 13.83 4.48
N ARG A 32 10.93 15.12 4.65
CA ARG A 32 10.56 15.91 5.85
C ARG A 32 9.04 16.04 6.03
N GLU A 33 8.30 16.30 4.95
CA GLU A 33 6.85 16.52 5.00
C GLU A 33 6.04 15.22 5.12
N HIS A 34 6.58 14.11 4.61
CA HIS A 34 5.86 12.85 4.49
C HIS A 34 6.36 11.75 5.45
N THR A 35 7.21 12.08 6.44
CA THR A 35 7.63 11.11 7.47
C THR A 35 6.45 10.53 8.25
N SER A 36 6.64 9.30 8.76
CA SER A 36 5.74 8.69 9.74
C SER A 36 5.88 9.27 11.16
N TYR A 37 6.95 10.03 11.43
CA TYR A 37 7.37 10.41 12.78
C TYR A 37 6.37 11.35 13.50
N ASN A 38 5.55 12.10 12.75
CA ASN A 38 4.53 13.00 13.29
C ASN A 38 3.08 12.65 12.89
N LYS A 39 2.83 11.45 12.35
CA LYS A 39 1.49 11.06 11.85
C LYS A 39 0.79 10.10 12.81
N THR A 40 0.40 10.58 13.99
CA THR A 40 -0.52 9.92 14.95
C THR A 40 -1.98 9.90 14.49
N ARG A 41 -2.30 10.46 13.32
CA ARG A 41 -3.67 10.45 12.79
C ARG A 41 -4.03 9.05 12.27
N VAL A 42 -4.76 8.31 13.11
CA VAL A 42 -5.67 7.25 12.65
C VAL A 42 -6.60 7.91 11.65
N THR A 43 -6.47 7.53 10.39
CA THR A 43 -7.24 8.16 9.32
C THR A 43 -8.47 7.31 9.07
N THR A 44 -9.66 7.92 9.02
CA THR A 44 -10.90 7.19 8.75
C THR A 44 -10.80 6.41 7.45
N LEU A 45 -11.08 5.11 7.51
CA LEU A 45 -11.16 4.27 6.32
C LEU A 45 -12.43 4.64 5.53
N THR A 46 -12.25 5.00 4.26
CA THR A 46 -13.31 5.50 3.37
C THR A 46 -13.29 4.75 2.03
N GLY A 47 -14.32 4.93 1.21
CA GLY A 47 -14.45 4.23 -0.08
C GLY A 47 -14.41 2.71 0.10
N ILE A 48 -13.58 2.04 -0.69
CA ILE A 48 -13.39 0.57 -0.66
C ILE A 48 -12.87 0.02 0.68
N LEU A 49 -12.35 0.88 1.56
CA LEU A 49 -11.94 0.49 2.92
C LEU A 49 -13.00 0.84 3.97
N SER A 50 -14.11 1.46 3.60
CA SER A 50 -15.13 1.84 4.57
C SER A 50 -15.74 0.61 5.23
N PRO A 51 -15.95 0.61 6.56
CA PRO A 51 -16.65 -0.48 7.25
C PRO A 51 -18.18 -0.38 7.10
N TYR A 52 -18.69 0.69 6.48
CA TYR A 52 -20.12 0.94 6.32
C TYR A 52 -20.61 0.37 4.99
N ARG A 53 -21.59 -0.53 5.04
CA ARG A 53 -22.15 -1.23 3.87
C ARG A 53 -22.73 -0.24 2.84
N GLU A 54 -23.26 0.88 3.29
CA GLU A 54 -23.84 1.92 2.43
C GLU A 54 -22.79 2.60 1.56
N LYS A 55 -21.52 2.58 1.99
CA LYS A 55 -20.37 3.19 1.28
C LYS A 55 -19.49 2.15 0.59
N ASN A 56 -19.49 0.91 1.07
CA ASN A 56 -18.64 -0.18 0.61
C ASN A 56 -19.44 -1.50 0.55
N PRO A 57 -20.46 -1.60 -0.31
CA PRO A 57 -21.38 -2.73 -0.30
C PRO A 57 -20.68 -4.07 -0.51
N ASP A 58 -19.56 -4.07 -1.22
CA ASP A 58 -18.83 -5.27 -1.62
C ASP A 58 -17.81 -5.75 -0.58
N PHE A 59 -17.09 -4.85 0.09
CA PHE A 59 -15.94 -5.19 0.94
C PHE A 59 -16.06 -4.73 2.40
N TYR A 60 -17.21 -4.17 2.83
CA TYR A 60 -17.38 -3.59 4.17
C TYR A 60 -17.17 -4.58 5.34
N ASN A 61 -17.17 -5.88 5.11
CA ASN A 61 -16.93 -6.90 6.14
C ASN A 61 -15.65 -7.73 5.95
N TRP A 62 -14.78 -7.32 5.02
CA TRP A 62 -13.47 -7.95 4.81
C TRP A 62 -12.45 -7.44 5.84
N ASN A 63 -11.36 -8.19 6.04
CA ASN A 63 -10.17 -7.64 6.67
C ASN A 63 -9.58 -6.57 5.76
N ARG A 64 -9.24 -5.42 6.32
CA ARG A 64 -8.78 -4.25 5.56
C ARG A 64 -7.45 -3.78 6.08
N VAL A 65 -6.53 -3.54 5.16
CA VAL A 65 -5.19 -3.07 5.45
C VAL A 65 -4.92 -1.83 4.63
N ARG A 66 -4.49 -0.76 5.29
CA ARG A 66 -4.01 0.45 4.63
C ARG A 66 -2.50 0.56 4.77
N ALA A 67 -1.80 0.48 3.64
CA ALA A 67 -0.39 0.79 3.53
C ALA A 67 -0.25 2.30 3.30
N LYS A 68 0.26 3.03 4.30
CA LYS A 68 0.51 4.47 4.18
C LYS A 68 1.74 4.69 3.30
N TYR A 69 1.57 5.52 2.27
CA TYR A 69 2.65 5.89 1.36
C TYR A 69 3.67 6.78 2.06
N CYS A 70 4.92 6.32 2.12
CA CYS A 70 6.00 7.01 2.83
C CYS A 70 7.39 6.83 2.20
N ASP A 71 7.51 6.14 1.07
CA ASP A 71 8.81 5.89 0.41
C ASP A 71 9.13 6.90 -0.70
N GLY A 72 8.12 7.65 -1.19
CA GLY A 72 8.30 8.65 -2.24
C GLY A 72 8.70 8.06 -3.60
N ALA A 73 8.44 6.77 -3.81
CA ALA A 73 8.83 6.02 -5.01
C ALA A 73 7.83 4.90 -5.34
N SER A 74 6.53 5.15 -5.15
CA SER A 74 5.44 4.20 -5.47
C SER A 74 5.62 2.79 -4.91
N PHE A 75 6.18 2.66 -3.70
CA PHE A 75 6.55 1.36 -3.10
C PHE A 75 7.54 0.52 -3.93
N MET A 76 8.27 1.10 -4.88
CA MET A 76 9.19 0.38 -5.77
C MET A 76 10.66 0.52 -5.38
N GLY A 77 11.00 1.47 -4.53
CA GLY A 77 12.40 1.75 -4.20
C GLY A 77 13.01 0.73 -3.24
N ASP A 78 14.28 0.41 -3.45
CA ASP A 78 15.17 -0.17 -2.43
C ASP A 78 16.57 0.44 -2.52
N THR A 79 16.65 1.73 -2.26
CA THR A 79 17.90 2.50 -2.45
C THR A 79 18.10 3.52 -1.35
N VAL A 80 19.35 3.70 -0.95
CA VAL A 80 19.82 4.82 -0.14
C VAL A 80 20.69 5.70 -1.04
N TYR A 81 20.45 7.01 -1.03
CA TYR A 81 21.24 7.97 -1.79
C TYR A 81 21.33 9.31 -1.06
N PHE A 82 22.22 10.18 -1.52
CA PHE A 82 22.64 11.38 -0.77
C PHE A 82 22.50 12.66 -1.61
N PRO A 83 21.27 13.13 -1.90
CA PRO A 83 21.10 14.44 -2.50
C PRO A 83 21.65 15.51 -1.55
N ASN A 84 22.60 16.33 -2.02
CA ASN A 84 23.23 17.40 -1.23
C ASN A 84 23.73 16.99 0.16
N GLN A 85 24.30 15.79 0.30
CA GLN A 85 24.78 15.24 1.58
C GLN A 85 23.67 14.90 2.61
N THR A 86 22.39 15.04 2.25
CA THR A 86 21.25 14.56 3.04
C THR A 86 20.98 13.09 2.70
N THR A 87 20.92 12.21 3.69
CA THR A 87 20.53 10.80 3.45
C THR A 87 19.05 10.69 3.12
N VAL A 88 18.73 10.13 1.96
CA VAL A 88 17.36 9.77 1.57
C VAL A 88 17.27 8.27 1.32
N THR A 89 16.29 7.63 1.96
CA THR A 89 16.01 6.20 1.81
C THR A 89 14.67 6.02 1.11
N ARG A 90 14.68 5.32 -0.03
CA ARG A 90 13.47 4.81 -0.68
C ARG A 90 13.39 3.31 -0.40
N ALA A 91 12.57 2.93 0.56
CA ALA A 91 12.47 1.55 1.06
C ALA A 91 11.15 0.86 0.68
N GLY A 92 10.46 1.34 -0.37
CA GLY A 92 9.17 0.84 -0.83
C GLY A 92 9.08 -0.69 -0.94
N MET A 93 10.04 -1.34 -1.60
CA MET A 93 10.07 -2.79 -1.75
C MET A 93 10.26 -3.51 -0.40
N ARG A 94 11.11 -2.98 0.47
CA ARG A 94 11.31 -3.54 1.81
C ARG A 94 10.04 -3.43 2.65
N ILE A 95 9.36 -2.29 2.56
CA ILE A 95 8.08 -2.06 3.24
C ILE A 95 7.04 -3.07 2.75
N PHE A 96 6.96 -3.30 1.44
CA PHE A 96 6.06 -4.31 0.88
C PHE A 96 6.36 -5.71 1.43
N ASN A 97 7.63 -6.15 1.37
CA ASN A 97 8.01 -7.50 1.82
C ASN A 97 7.67 -7.71 3.31
N VAL A 98 8.10 -6.79 4.18
CA VAL A 98 7.83 -6.89 5.63
C VAL A 98 6.34 -6.79 5.94
N MET A 99 5.60 -5.98 5.19
CA MET A 99 4.14 -5.91 5.32
C MET A 99 3.50 -7.27 4.99
N MET A 100 3.90 -7.91 3.90
CA MET A 100 3.37 -9.21 3.51
C MET A 100 3.73 -10.29 4.54
N GLU A 101 4.96 -10.31 5.06
CA GLU A 101 5.38 -11.21 6.13
C GLU A 101 4.54 -11.02 7.41
N ASP A 102 4.33 -9.78 7.87
CA ASP A 102 3.51 -9.49 9.05
C ASP A 102 2.04 -9.90 8.85
N LEU A 103 1.48 -9.64 7.67
CA LEU A 103 0.10 -10.04 7.36
C LEU A 103 -0.04 -11.56 7.26
N MET A 104 0.95 -12.26 6.70
CA MET A 104 0.97 -13.73 6.67
C MET A 104 0.95 -14.32 8.08
N MET A 105 1.76 -13.79 8.99
CA MET A 105 1.74 -14.20 10.41
C MET A 105 0.40 -13.91 11.10
N ARG A 106 -0.36 -12.91 10.62
CA ARG A 106 -1.69 -12.57 11.10
C ARG A 106 -2.82 -13.36 10.42
N GLY A 107 -2.50 -14.35 9.58
CA GLY A 107 -3.46 -15.24 8.96
C GLY A 107 -3.93 -14.83 7.56
N LEU A 108 -3.22 -13.92 6.88
CA LEU A 108 -3.52 -13.56 5.49
C LEU A 108 -3.57 -14.79 4.56
N GLY A 109 -2.69 -15.77 4.79
CA GLY A 109 -2.63 -17.01 4.01
C GLY A 109 -3.90 -17.88 4.12
N ASN A 110 -4.76 -17.65 5.12
CA ASN A 110 -6.01 -18.37 5.29
C ASN A 110 -7.19 -17.71 4.54
N ALA A 111 -6.94 -16.60 3.82
CA ALA A 111 -8.00 -15.93 3.10
C ALA A 111 -8.48 -16.73 1.87
N ASP A 112 -9.77 -16.67 1.57
CA ASP A 112 -10.32 -17.28 0.35
C ASP A 112 -10.07 -16.39 -0.88
N ASN A 113 -10.23 -15.08 -0.72
CA ASN A 113 -9.99 -14.06 -1.71
C ASN A 113 -9.14 -12.92 -1.12
N ALA A 114 -8.26 -12.39 -1.96
CA ALA A 114 -7.41 -11.26 -1.62
C ALA A 114 -7.38 -10.22 -2.73
N VAL A 115 -7.46 -8.95 -2.34
CA VAL A 115 -7.37 -7.81 -3.27
C VAL A 115 -6.20 -6.90 -2.87
N LEU A 116 -5.31 -6.61 -3.83
CA LEU A 116 -4.33 -5.54 -3.71
C LEU A 116 -4.80 -4.33 -4.53
N ALA A 117 -5.02 -3.21 -3.89
CA ALA A 117 -5.54 -2.01 -4.53
C ALA A 117 -4.69 -0.78 -4.20
N GLY A 118 -4.85 0.28 -4.97
CA GLY A 118 -4.29 1.58 -4.63
C GLY A 118 -4.74 2.68 -5.58
N GLY A 119 -4.53 3.93 -5.16
CA GLY A 119 -4.88 5.12 -5.94
C GLY A 119 -3.66 5.97 -6.31
N SER A 120 -3.61 6.56 -7.50
CA SER A 120 -2.51 7.43 -7.96
C SER A 120 -1.15 6.69 -7.93
N ALA A 121 -0.12 7.23 -7.26
CA ALA A 121 1.15 6.55 -7.02
C ALA A 121 0.99 5.16 -6.35
N GLY A 122 -0.05 4.98 -5.53
CA GLY A 122 -0.42 3.69 -4.95
C GLY A 122 -1.12 2.75 -5.92
N GLY A 123 -1.80 3.29 -6.94
CA GLY A 123 -2.37 2.48 -8.04
C GLY A 123 -1.27 1.90 -8.92
N LEU A 124 -0.26 2.72 -9.23
CA LEU A 124 0.97 2.25 -9.88
C LEU A 124 1.66 1.16 -9.03
N ALA A 125 1.76 1.37 -7.71
CA ALA A 125 2.27 0.36 -6.79
C ALA A 125 1.47 -0.96 -6.85
N ALA A 126 0.13 -0.90 -6.82
CA ALA A 126 -0.73 -2.07 -6.89
C ALA A 126 -0.56 -2.83 -8.21
N MET A 127 -0.41 -2.12 -9.33
CA MET A 127 -0.14 -2.72 -10.64
C MET A 127 1.21 -3.46 -10.64
N LEU A 128 2.27 -2.82 -10.13
CA LEU A 128 3.63 -3.34 -10.22
C LEU A 128 3.92 -4.45 -9.19
N HIS A 129 3.23 -4.46 -8.06
CA HIS A 129 3.37 -5.49 -7.03
C HIS A 129 2.40 -6.66 -7.21
N CYS A 130 1.53 -6.64 -8.23
CA CYS A 130 0.45 -7.62 -8.34
C CYS A 130 0.95 -9.08 -8.40
N ASP A 131 1.97 -9.35 -9.23
CA ASP A 131 2.52 -10.70 -9.37
C ASP A 131 3.21 -11.15 -8.07
N ARG A 132 4.02 -10.26 -7.47
CA ARG A 132 4.69 -10.54 -6.20
C ARG A 132 3.69 -10.76 -5.06
N PHE A 133 2.57 -10.06 -5.08
CA PHE A 133 1.47 -10.29 -4.13
C PHE A 133 0.89 -11.68 -4.33
N ARG A 134 0.57 -12.08 -5.56
CA ARG A 134 0.10 -13.44 -5.86
C ARG A 134 1.09 -14.52 -5.40
N GLU A 135 2.39 -14.30 -5.60
CA GLU A 135 3.47 -15.20 -5.16
C GLU A 135 3.58 -15.30 -3.64
N SER A 136 3.33 -14.20 -2.91
CA SER A 136 3.42 -14.15 -1.45
C SER A 136 2.27 -14.89 -0.74
N ILE A 137 1.15 -15.11 -1.43
CA ILE A 137 -0.03 -15.80 -0.92
C ILE A 137 -0.42 -16.97 -1.85
N PRO A 138 0.43 -18.00 -1.97
CA PRO A 138 0.25 -19.08 -2.95
C PRO A 138 -1.08 -19.82 -2.78
N ASP A 139 -1.51 -20.01 -1.52
CA ASP A 139 -2.67 -20.83 -1.15
C ASP A 139 -4.02 -20.09 -1.24
N VAL A 140 -4.01 -18.77 -1.37
CA VAL A 140 -5.24 -17.98 -1.52
C VAL A 140 -5.86 -18.24 -2.90
N LYS A 141 -7.11 -18.68 -2.91
CA LYS A 141 -7.77 -19.19 -4.13
C LYS A 141 -7.96 -18.14 -5.20
N ARG A 142 -8.31 -16.92 -4.82
CA ARG A 142 -8.55 -15.82 -5.76
C ARG A 142 -7.81 -14.56 -5.35
N VAL A 143 -6.84 -14.17 -6.16
CA VAL A 143 -6.10 -12.93 -6.00
C VAL A 143 -6.47 -11.98 -7.14
N LYS A 144 -6.74 -10.71 -6.81
CA LYS A 144 -7.04 -9.65 -7.77
C LYS A 144 -6.28 -8.37 -7.42
N CYS A 145 -6.00 -7.56 -8.42
CA CYS A 145 -5.35 -6.27 -8.24
C CYS A 145 -6.17 -5.16 -8.90
N ILE A 146 -6.21 -3.98 -8.26
CA ILE A 146 -6.96 -2.82 -8.72
C ILE A 146 -6.04 -1.60 -8.72
N SER A 147 -5.73 -1.09 -9.90
CA SER A 147 -5.01 0.17 -10.07
C SER A 147 -6.03 1.28 -10.36
N ASP A 148 -6.37 2.07 -9.36
CA ASP A 148 -7.16 3.29 -9.54
C ASP A 148 -6.22 4.46 -9.88
N SER A 149 -6.42 5.07 -11.05
CA SER A 149 -5.67 6.27 -11.46
C SER A 149 -4.13 6.09 -11.45
N GLY A 150 -3.64 4.87 -11.64
CA GLY A 150 -2.22 4.50 -11.54
C GLY A 150 -1.50 4.20 -12.85
N PHE A 151 -2.18 4.35 -13.99
CA PHE A 151 -1.59 4.16 -15.31
C PHE A 151 -1.18 5.51 -15.90
N PHE A 152 0.11 5.66 -16.21
CA PHE A 152 0.70 6.88 -16.73
C PHE A 152 1.30 6.62 -18.12
N LEU A 153 1.16 7.58 -19.03
CA LEU A 153 1.83 7.57 -20.33
C LEU A 153 3.07 8.47 -20.25
N ALA A 154 4.22 7.98 -20.74
CA ALA A 154 5.40 8.82 -20.93
C ALA A 154 5.19 9.69 -22.19
N GLY A 155 5.33 11.00 -22.02
CA GLY A 155 5.27 11.99 -23.10
C GLY A 155 6.66 12.47 -23.51
#